data_AF-A0A291N6M6-F1
#
_entry.id   AF-A0A291N6M6-F1
#
_cell.length_a   1.000
_cell.length_b   1.000
_cell.length_c   1.000
_cell.angle_alpha   90.00
_cell.angle_beta   90.00
_cell.angle_gamma   90.00
#
_symmetry.space_group_name_H-M   'P 1'
#
loop_
_entity.id
_entity.type
_entity.pdbx_description
1 polymer ?
#
loop_
_entity_poly.entity_id
_entity_poly.type
_entity_poly.pdbx_seq_one_letter_code
_entity_poly.pdbx_strand_id
1 'polypeptide(L)'
;MAESQEPRGAPIRPARNVGEPVPPIPSVDMSDPEGASTAYSHFRTGLSRHRTGLSEHRTDLSEYRTDLSGHRTEMSMRRTGMSFQRTRMSADRTLMSEMRTALSLIGFGFTINQAFQKMQDAGSIQNVNAPRNFGVALLVFGIVLLAGGIVRHVQFATELRDRRKIMTEDGLIHSDSRFPISVTLVIALCLLALALAAVLGIVFNIALLG
;
A
#
# COMPACT_ATOMS: atom_id res chain seq x y z
N MET A 1 11.91 -9.60 22.24
CA MET A 1 12.27 -10.68 21.28
C MET A 1 11.10 -10.81 20.33
N ALA A 2 11.21 -10.22 19.14
CA ALA A 2 10.25 -10.50 18.07
C ALA A 2 10.66 -11.86 17.50
N GLU A 3 9.90 -12.89 17.83
CA GLU A 3 10.09 -14.22 17.26
C GLU A 3 9.94 -14.07 15.75
N SER A 4 11.07 -14.20 15.03
CA SER A 4 11.12 -14.25 13.59
C SER A 4 10.38 -15.49 13.15
N GLN A 5 9.07 -15.35 12.96
CA GLN A 5 8.23 -16.39 12.37
C GLN A 5 8.77 -16.63 10.96
N GLU A 6 9.49 -17.75 10.81
CA GLU A 6 9.73 -18.34 9.50
C GLU A 6 8.42 -18.35 8.72
N PRO A 7 8.45 -18.16 7.39
CA PRO A 7 7.24 -18.23 6.59
C PRO A 7 6.65 -19.63 6.76
N ARG A 8 5.67 -19.77 7.66
CA ARG A 8 4.92 -21.01 7.83
C ARG A 8 4.34 -21.31 6.46
N GLY A 9 4.82 -22.42 5.87
CA GLY A 9 4.36 -22.90 4.58
C GLY A 9 2.84 -22.98 4.58
N ALA A 10 2.24 -22.95 3.39
CA ALA A 10 0.78 -23.09 3.28
C ALA A 10 0.34 -24.35 4.04
N PRO A 11 -0.74 -24.27 4.85
CA PRO A 11 -1.19 -25.43 5.61
C PRO A 11 -1.50 -26.58 4.65
N ILE A 12 -1.11 -27.80 5.04
CA ILE A 12 -1.29 -29.00 4.22
C ILE A 12 -2.66 -29.58 4.51
N ARG A 13 -3.46 -29.78 3.46
CA ARG A 13 -4.81 -30.34 3.59
C ARG A 13 -4.70 -31.82 3.99
N PRO A 14 -5.46 -32.30 5.00
CA PRO A 14 -5.56 -33.73 5.28
C PRO A 14 -6.11 -34.48 4.07
N ALA A 15 -5.69 -35.74 3.89
CA ALA A 15 -6.11 -36.57 2.78
C ALA A 15 -7.64 -36.70 2.75
N ARG A 16 -8.23 -36.68 1.54
CA ARG A 16 -9.68 -36.82 1.38
C ARG A 16 -10.09 -38.23 1.82
N ASN A 17 -10.83 -38.34 2.92
CA ASN A 17 -11.47 -39.59 3.31
C ASN A 17 -12.70 -39.83 2.42
N VAL A 18 -12.65 -40.87 1.59
CA VAL A 18 -13.79 -41.25 0.72
C VAL A 18 -14.85 -42.03 1.50
N GLY A 19 -14.55 -42.44 2.74
CA GLY A 19 -15.43 -43.20 3.62
C GLY A 19 -15.59 -44.63 3.14
N GLU A 20 -15.28 -45.61 3.98
CA GLU A 20 -15.81 -46.95 3.77
C GLU A 20 -17.31 -46.93 4.05
N PRO A 21 -18.13 -47.58 3.20
CA PRO A 21 -19.57 -47.67 3.44
C PRO A 21 -19.84 -48.35 4.78
N VAL A 22 -20.91 -47.93 5.46
CA VAL A 22 -21.29 -48.49 6.76
C VAL A 22 -21.47 -50.00 6.60
N PRO A 23 -20.87 -50.84 7.47
CA PRO A 23 -21.04 -52.28 7.40
C PRO A 23 -22.52 -52.67 7.46
N PRO A 24 -22.96 -53.67 6.66
CA PRO A 24 -24.34 -54.14 6.72
C PRO A 24 -24.65 -54.75 8.08
N ILE A 25 -25.91 -54.64 8.52
CA ILE A 25 -26.38 -55.22 9.79
C ILE A 25 -26.22 -56.74 9.72
N PRO A 26 -25.62 -57.40 10.73
CA PRO A 26 -25.48 -58.85 10.73
C PRO A 26 -26.85 -59.53 10.75
N SER A 27 -27.03 -60.54 9.90
CA SER A 27 -28.15 -61.46 10.03
C SER A 27 -27.83 -62.47 11.13
N VAL A 28 -28.68 -62.53 12.16
CA VAL A 28 -28.48 -63.41 13.32
C VAL A 28 -29.59 -64.45 13.37
N ASP A 29 -29.25 -65.65 13.85
CA ASP A 29 -30.22 -66.70 14.13
C ASP A 29 -30.99 -66.36 15.42
N MET A 30 -32.32 -66.27 15.32
CA MET A 30 -33.19 -65.95 16.45
C MET A 30 -33.36 -67.14 17.43
N SER A 31 -32.94 -68.34 17.03
CA SER A 31 -32.99 -69.53 17.88
C SER A 31 -31.80 -69.67 18.84
N ASP A 32 -30.72 -68.88 18.64
CA ASP A 32 -29.55 -68.79 19.52
C ASP A 32 -29.36 -67.35 20.07
N PRO A 33 -29.97 -67.04 21.23
CA PRO A 33 -29.89 -65.71 21.83
C PRO A 33 -28.47 -65.29 22.24
N GLU A 34 -27.61 -66.23 22.64
CA GLU A 34 -26.25 -65.92 23.10
C GLU A 34 -25.32 -65.56 21.93
N GLY A 35 -25.40 -66.33 20.85
CA GLY A 35 -24.69 -66.04 19.59
C GLY A 35 -25.14 -64.72 18.96
N ALA A 36 -26.46 -64.45 18.95
CA ALA A 36 -27.03 -63.21 18.44
C ALA A 36 -26.55 -61.97 19.24
N SER A 37 -26.53 -62.05 20.57
CA SER A 37 -26.05 -60.97 21.45
C SER A 37 -24.57 -60.63 21.20
N THR A 38 -23.75 -61.67 21.05
CA THR A 38 -22.31 -61.52 20.78
C THR A 38 -22.06 -60.85 19.42
N ALA A 39 -22.78 -61.28 18.38
CA ALA A 39 -22.69 -60.69 17.04
C ALA A 39 -23.09 -59.20 17.02
N TYR A 40 -24.19 -58.83 17.69
CA TYR A 40 -24.59 -57.43 17.82
C TYR A 40 -23.61 -56.60 18.66
N SER A 41 -23.00 -57.16 19.69
CA SER A 41 -21.98 -56.47 20.50
C SER A 41 -20.74 -56.13 19.67
N HIS A 42 -20.26 -57.05 18.85
CA HIS A 42 -19.16 -56.80 17.91
C HIS A 42 -19.52 -55.75 16.86
N PHE A 43 -20.72 -55.83 16.28
CA PHE A 43 -21.22 -54.84 15.32
C PHE A 43 -21.29 -53.43 15.93
N ARG A 44 -21.82 -53.29 17.15
CA ARG A 44 -21.87 -52.01 17.89
C ARG A 44 -20.47 -51.46 18.16
N THR A 45 -19.53 -52.32 18.51
CA THR A 45 -18.13 -51.95 18.75
C THR A 45 -17.46 -51.48 17.45
N GLY A 46 -17.73 -52.16 16.32
CA GLY A 46 -17.28 -51.77 14.99
C GLY A 46 -17.80 -50.39 14.57
N LEU A 47 -19.11 -50.15 14.72
CA LEU A 47 -19.72 -48.84 14.48
C LEU A 47 -19.16 -47.76 15.39
N SER A 48 -18.88 -48.07 16.66
CA SER A 48 -18.26 -47.12 17.58
C SER A 48 -16.86 -46.71 17.12
N ARG A 49 -16.02 -47.66 16.69
CA ARG A 49 -14.69 -47.38 16.12
C ARG A 49 -14.80 -46.55 14.84
N HIS A 50 -15.73 -46.89 13.95
CA HIS A 50 -15.98 -46.13 12.72
C HIS A 50 -16.38 -44.68 13.03
N ARG A 51 -17.26 -44.46 14.02
CA ARG A 51 -17.65 -43.13 14.49
C ARG A 51 -16.47 -42.35 15.07
N THR A 52 -15.59 -43.00 15.83
CA THR A 52 -14.38 -42.36 16.38
C THR A 52 -13.45 -41.89 15.26
N GLY A 53 -13.16 -42.74 14.27
CA GLY A 53 -12.31 -42.35 13.13
C GLY A 53 -12.89 -41.21 12.28
N LEU A 54 -14.21 -41.18 12.07
CA LEU A 54 -14.87 -40.03 11.43
C LEU A 54 -14.80 -38.75 12.27
N SER A 55 -14.82 -38.87 13.61
CA SER A 55 -14.71 -37.73 14.53
C SER A 55 -13.30 -37.16 14.57
N GLU A 56 -12.27 -38.01 14.55
CA GLU A 56 -10.88 -37.61 14.40
C GLU A 56 -10.68 -36.87 13.08
N HIS A 57 -11.14 -37.45 11.96
CA HIS A 57 -11.03 -36.80 10.64
C HIS A 57 -11.74 -35.44 10.58
N ARG A 58 -12.89 -35.29 11.25
CA ARG A 58 -13.59 -34.00 11.37
C ARG A 58 -12.77 -32.99 12.17
N THR A 59 -12.03 -33.45 13.18
CA THR A 59 -11.17 -32.61 14.01
C THR A 59 -9.99 -32.11 13.18
N ASP A 60 -9.28 -32.99 12.46
CA ASP A 60 -8.19 -32.61 11.55
C ASP A 60 -8.63 -31.57 10.51
N LEU A 61 -9.82 -31.76 9.93
CA LEU A 61 -10.37 -30.82 8.95
C LEU A 61 -10.74 -29.47 9.59
N SER A 62 -11.14 -29.47 10.86
CA SER A 62 -11.45 -28.24 11.60
C SER A 62 -10.19 -27.46 11.96
N GLU A 63 -9.12 -28.15 12.37
CA GLU A 63 -7.80 -27.55 12.59
C GLU A 63 -7.25 -26.96 11.29
N TYR A 64 -7.24 -27.74 10.19
CA TYR A 64 -6.81 -27.27 8.88
C TYR A 64 -7.57 -26.00 8.42
N ARG A 65 -8.89 -25.93 8.66
CA ARG A 65 -9.69 -24.74 8.34
C ARG A 65 -9.29 -23.53 9.17
N THR A 66 -8.96 -23.74 10.44
CA THR A 66 -8.52 -22.70 11.36
C THR A 66 -7.17 -22.13 10.93
N ASP A 67 -6.20 -23.01 10.64
CA ASP A 67 -4.88 -22.62 10.13
C ASP A 67 -4.97 -21.88 8.80
N LEU A 68 -5.80 -22.38 7.88
CA LEU A 68 -6.02 -21.72 6.59
C LEU A 68 -6.67 -20.33 6.76
N SER A 69 -7.56 -20.17 7.73
CA SER A 69 -8.16 -18.87 8.07
C SER A 69 -7.12 -17.90 8.61
N GLY A 70 -6.24 -18.35 9.51
CA GLY A 70 -5.11 -17.57 10.01
C GLY A 70 -4.17 -17.13 8.89
N HIS A 71 -3.77 -18.07 8.03
CA HIS A 71 -2.88 -17.79 6.90
C HIS A 71 -3.49 -16.80 5.89
N ARG A 72 -4.80 -16.88 5.62
CA ARG A 72 -5.50 -15.90 4.77
C ARG A 72 -5.50 -14.51 5.38
N THR A 73 -5.73 -14.42 6.69
CA THR A 73 -5.70 -13.15 7.43
C THR A 73 -4.31 -12.53 7.34
N GLU A 74 -3.26 -13.32 7.59
CA GLU A 74 -1.85 -12.90 7.45
C GLU A 74 -1.54 -12.35 6.05
N MET A 75 -1.91 -13.10 5.01
CA MET A 75 -1.70 -12.67 3.62
C MET A 75 -2.51 -11.41 3.27
N SER A 76 -3.70 -11.24 3.85
CA SER A 76 -4.51 -10.03 3.71
C SER A 76 -3.79 -8.83 4.34
N MET A 77 -3.30 -8.95 5.57
CA MET A 77 -2.55 -7.90 6.26
C MET A 77 -1.30 -7.47 5.48
N ARG A 78 -0.54 -8.42 4.92
CA ARG A 78 0.62 -8.13 4.05
C ARG A 78 0.23 -7.39 2.78
N ARG A 79 -0.87 -7.78 2.13
CA ARG A 79 -1.38 -7.09 0.92
C ARG A 79 -1.78 -5.65 1.22
N THR A 80 -2.43 -5.41 2.35
CA THR A 80 -2.76 -4.07 2.84
C THR A 80 -1.49 -3.26 3.13
N GLY A 81 -0.50 -3.84 3.79
CA GLY A 81 0.81 -3.20 3.98
C GLY A 81 1.46 -2.76 2.66
N MET A 82 1.42 -3.61 1.63
CA MET A 82 1.92 -3.27 0.29
C MET A 82 1.07 -2.22 -0.44
N SER A 83 -0.25 -2.14 -0.20
CA SER A 83 -1.07 -1.09 -0.81
C SER A 83 -0.68 0.29 -0.31
N PHE A 84 -0.34 0.45 0.97
CA PHE A 84 0.20 1.71 1.49
C PHE A 84 1.47 2.18 0.74
N GLN A 85 2.38 1.25 0.44
CA GLN A 85 3.59 1.57 -0.32
C GLN A 85 3.27 2.01 -1.75
N ARG A 86 2.32 1.34 -2.42
CA ARG A 86 1.84 1.74 -3.76
C ARG A 86 1.19 3.12 -3.74
N THR A 87 0.34 3.38 -2.75
CA THR A 87 -0.32 4.68 -2.56
C THR A 87 0.70 5.80 -2.36
N ARG A 88 1.76 5.58 -1.57
CA ARG A 88 2.86 6.53 -1.43
C ARG A 88 3.57 6.80 -2.76
N MET A 89 3.94 5.75 -3.49
CA MET A 89 4.61 5.88 -4.78
C MET A 89 3.74 6.63 -5.81
N SER A 90 2.42 6.48 -5.73
CA SER A 90 1.50 7.26 -6.54
C SER A 90 1.56 8.75 -6.20
N ALA A 91 1.59 9.11 -4.92
CA ALA A 91 1.72 10.50 -4.49
C ALA A 91 3.08 11.12 -4.89
N ASP A 92 4.16 10.33 -4.89
CA ASP A 92 5.46 10.76 -5.40
C ASP A 92 5.41 11.09 -6.90
N ARG A 93 4.71 10.27 -7.71
CA ARG A 93 4.51 10.54 -9.14
C ARG A 93 3.69 11.79 -9.38
N THR A 94 2.65 12.03 -8.57
CA THR A 94 1.87 13.27 -8.65
C THR A 94 2.75 14.48 -8.37
N LEU A 95 3.56 14.44 -7.31
CA LEU A 95 4.50 15.53 -7.00
C LEU A 95 5.50 15.74 -8.14
N MET A 96 5.99 14.67 -8.76
CA MET A 96 6.88 14.77 -9.94
C MET A 96 6.21 15.44 -11.15
N SER A 97 4.93 15.14 -11.37
CA SER A 97 4.14 15.80 -12.41
C SER A 97 3.95 17.29 -12.11
N GLU A 98 3.60 17.64 -10.87
CA GLU A 98 3.43 19.02 -10.42
C GLU A 98 4.74 19.82 -10.56
N MET A 99 5.87 19.23 -10.15
CA MET A 99 7.21 19.81 -10.34
C MET A 99 7.48 20.14 -11.80
N ARG A 100 7.15 19.24 -12.73
CA ARG A 100 7.37 19.46 -14.17
C ARG A 100 6.56 20.65 -14.67
N THR A 101 5.26 20.69 -14.33
CA THR A 101 4.38 21.80 -14.73
C THR A 101 4.86 23.12 -14.17
N ALA A 102 5.24 23.16 -12.88
CA ALA A 102 5.80 24.35 -12.25
C ALA A 102 7.09 24.82 -12.92
N LEU A 103 8.04 23.90 -13.17
CA LEU A 103 9.30 24.23 -13.84
C LEU A 103 9.10 24.74 -15.27
N SER A 104 8.14 24.19 -16.01
CA SER A 104 7.80 24.70 -17.34
C SER A 104 7.27 26.14 -17.29
N LEU A 105 6.40 26.46 -16.32
CA LEU A 105 5.90 27.82 -16.13
C LEU A 105 6.99 28.79 -15.69
N ILE A 106 7.84 28.37 -14.76
CA ILE A 106 9.01 29.14 -14.28
C ILE A 106 9.97 29.42 -15.44
N GLY A 107 10.37 28.38 -16.18
CA GLY A 107 11.31 28.49 -17.29
C GLY A 107 10.76 29.28 -18.47
N PHE A 108 9.47 29.12 -18.78
CA PHE A 108 8.80 29.92 -19.80
C PHE A 108 8.68 31.39 -19.37
N GLY A 109 8.27 31.63 -18.12
CA GLY A 109 8.20 32.97 -17.51
C GLY A 109 9.55 33.70 -17.53
N PHE A 110 10.64 32.98 -17.28
CA PHE A 110 12.00 33.52 -17.35
C PHE A 110 12.43 33.84 -18.79
N THR A 111 12.21 32.91 -19.72
CA THR A 111 12.54 33.08 -21.14
C THR A 111 11.81 34.26 -21.76
N ILE A 112 10.49 34.37 -21.52
CA ILE A 112 9.68 35.45 -22.08
C ILE A 112 10.06 36.81 -21.48
N ASN A 113 10.34 36.86 -20.17
CA ASN A 113 10.81 38.08 -19.51
C ASN A 113 12.12 38.58 -20.14
N GLN A 114 13.10 37.69 -20.36
CA GLN A 114 14.36 38.04 -21.01
C GLN A 114 14.20 38.44 -22.48
N ALA A 115 13.34 37.75 -23.23
CA ALA A 115 13.11 38.06 -24.64
C ALA A 115 12.55 39.49 -24.80
N PHE A 116 11.59 39.87 -23.96
CA PHE A 116 11.06 41.23 -23.93
C PHE A 116 12.09 42.26 -23.45
N GLN A 117 12.90 41.93 -22.44
CA GLN A 117 13.98 42.80 -21.98
C GLN A 117 14.97 43.12 -23.10
N LYS A 118 15.43 42.11 -23.87
CA LYS A 118 16.35 42.32 -25.00
C LYS A 118 15.73 43.12 -26.15
N MET A 119 14.45 42.93 -26.44
CA MET A 119 13.74 43.70 -27.47
C MET A 119 13.58 45.17 -27.08
N GLN A 120 13.45 45.44 -25.78
CA GLN A 120 13.46 46.78 -25.24
C GLN A 120 14.84 47.43 -25.37
N ASP A 121 15.91 46.71 -25.02
CA ASP A 121 17.29 47.23 -25.14
C ASP A 121 17.64 47.59 -26.60
N ALA A 122 17.01 46.92 -27.57
CA ALA A 122 17.11 47.21 -29.01
C ALA A 122 16.28 48.43 -29.47
N GLY A 123 15.54 49.12 -28.59
CA GLY A 123 14.80 50.34 -28.88
C GLY A 123 13.47 50.16 -29.62
N SER A 124 12.98 48.92 -29.78
CA SER A 124 11.80 48.63 -30.61
C SER A 124 10.44 48.88 -29.94
N ILE A 125 10.37 49.03 -28.61
CA ILE A 125 9.10 49.17 -27.85
C ILE A 125 9.24 50.22 -26.74
N GLN A 126 8.32 51.18 -26.69
CA GLN A 126 8.30 52.28 -25.69
C GLN A 126 7.42 52.01 -24.44
N ASN A 127 6.61 50.95 -24.44
CA ASN A 127 5.69 50.66 -23.33
C ASN A 127 6.08 49.40 -22.56
N VAL A 128 6.43 49.58 -21.28
CA VAL A 128 7.43 48.76 -20.56
C VAL A 128 6.82 47.74 -19.60
N ASN A 129 5.58 47.96 -19.17
CA ASN A 129 5.05 47.28 -17.99
C ASN A 129 4.28 45.98 -18.32
N ALA A 130 3.54 45.94 -19.43
CA ALA A 130 2.68 44.79 -19.72
C ALA A 130 3.44 43.46 -19.98
N PRO A 131 4.53 43.44 -20.78
CA PRO A 131 5.23 42.18 -21.09
C PRO A 131 6.06 41.63 -19.91
N ARG A 132 6.70 42.52 -19.14
CA ARG A 132 7.46 42.15 -17.93
C ARG A 132 6.54 41.56 -16.85
N ASN A 133 5.39 42.19 -16.63
CA ASN A 133 4.40 41.70 -15.67
C ASN A 133 3.89 40.30 -16.03
N PHE A 134 3.79 39.98 -17.33
CA PHE A 134 3.38 38.67 -17.80
C PHE A 134 4.41 37.57 -17.46
N GLY A 135 5.70 37.81 -17.72
CA GLY A 135 6.77 36.86 -17.37
C GLY A 135 6.87 36.64 -15.86
N VAL A 136 6.80 37.72 -15.07
CA VAL A 136 6.78 37.64 -13.59
C VAL A 136 5.53 36.92 -13.09
N ALA A 137 4.36 37.13 -13.69
CA ALA A 137 3.14 36.42 -13.30
C ALA A 137 3.26 34.90 -13.50
N LEU A 138 3.82 34.45 -14.63
CA LEU A 138 4.06 33.03 -14.90
C LEU A 138 5.05 32.41 -13.90
N LEU A 139 6.10 33.16 -13.56
CA LEU A 139 7.10 32.76 -12.56
C LEU A 139 6.46 32.57 -11.18
N VAL A 140 5.67 33.55 -10.73
CA VAL A 140 4.92 33.47 -9.46
C VAL A 140 3.93 32.31 -9.49
N PHE A 141 3.21 32.12 -10.60
CA PHE A 141 2.24 31.04 -10.73
C PHE A 141 2.91 29.66 -10.64
N GLY A 142 4.08 29.49 -11.28
CA GLY A 142 4.86 28.26 -11.16
C GLY A 142 5.36 28.00 -9.73
N ILE A 143 5.80 29.04 -9.01
CA ILE A 143 6.20 28.92 -7.59
C ILE A 143 5.01 28.54 -6.70
N VAL A 144 3.85 29.17 -6.90
CA VAL A 144 2.62 28.85 -6.15
C VAL A 144 2.19 27.41 -6.41
N LEU A 145 2.22 26.96 -7.66
CA LEU A 145 1.92 25.56 -8.00
C LEU A 145 2.89 24.58 -7.34
N LEU A 146 4.20 24.88 -7.36
CA LEU A 146 5.21 24.04 -6.72
C LEU A 146 5.02 23.98 -5.20
N ALA A 147 4.84 25.14 -4.55
CA ALA A 147 4.58 25.23 -3.12
C ALA A 147 3.30 24.49 -2.73
N GLY A 148 2.22 24.68 -3.50
CA GLY A 148 0.96 23.97 -3.30
C GLY A 148 1.11 22.45 -3.43
N GLY A 149 1.84 21.98 -4.44
CA GLY A 149 2.15 20.55 -4.62
C GLY A 149 2.93 19.95 -3.45
N ILE A 150 3.92 20.69 -2.92
CA ILE A 150 4.69 20.29 -1.73
C ILE A 150 3.78 20.20 -0.50
N VAL A 151 2.95 21.23 -0.25
CA VAL A 151 2.02 21.25 0.89
C VAL A 151 1.06 20.06 0.82
N ARG A 152 0.43 19.84 -0.35
CA ARG A 152 -0.47 18.71 -0.59
C ARG A 152 0.25 17.37 -0.35
N HIS A 153 1.48 17.22 -0.83
CA HIS A 153 2.26 16.00 -0.64
C HIS A 153 2.59 15.75 0.84
N VAL A 154 2.95 16.79 1.59
CA VAL A 154 3.22 16.69 3.04
C VAL A 154 1.95 16.36 3.82
N GLN A 155 0.83 17.01 3.51
CA GLN A 155 -0.48 16.69 4.09
C GLN A 155 -0.88 15.24 3.82
N PHE A 156 -0.71 14.78 2.59
CA PHE A 156 -0.99 13.39 2.25
C PHE A 156 -0.05 12.40 2.96
N ALA A 157 1.24 12.72 3.05
CA ALA A 157 2.22 11.87 3.71
C ALA A 157 1.98 11.77 5.22
N THR A 158 1.53 12.85 5.87
CA THR A 158 1.16 12.86 7.28
C THR A 158 -0.12 12.06 7.51
N GLU A 159 -1.17 12.32 6.74
CA GLU A 159 -2.43 11.56 6.82
C GLU A 159 -2.23 10.05 6.59
N LEU A 160 -1.37 9.68 5.63
CA LEU A 160 -1.07 8.28 5.34
C LEU A 160 -0.28 7.62 6.48
N ARG A 161 0.61 8.36 7.15
CA ARG A 161 1.36 7.87 8.32
C ARG A 161 0.45 7.68 9.52
N ASP A 162 -0.48 8.60 9.76
CA ASP A 162 -1.44 8.52 10.87
C ASP A 162 -2.39 7.34 10.68
N ARG A 163 -2.97 7.18 9.48
CA ARG A 163 -3.78 6.01 9.12
C ARG A 163 -3.03 4.69 9.31
N ARG A 164 -1.77 4.64 8.88
CA ARG A 164 -0.94 3.45 9.04
C ARG A 164 -0.67 3.16 10.52
N LYS A 165 -0.41 4.20 11.32
CA LYS A 165 -0.17 4.07 12.76
C LYS A 165 -1.39 3.46 13.45
N ILE A 166 -2.59 4.01 13.20
CA ILE A 166 -3.86 3.49 13.73
C ILE A 166 -4.05 2.02 13.33
N MET A 167 -3.90 1.68 12.04
CA MET A 167 -4.05 0.29 11.59
C MET A 167 -2.98 -0.66 12.17
N THR A 168 -1.81 -0.16 12.52
CA THR A 168 -0.75 -0.96 13.16
C THR A 168 -1.07 -1.18 14.64
N GLU A 169 -1.59 -0.15 15.33
CA GLU A 169 -2.06 -0.23 16.72
C GLU A 169 -3.23 -1.21 16.86
N ASP A 170 -4.15 -1.22 15.88
CA ASP A 170 -5.27 -2.17 15.82
C ASP A 170 -4.85 -3.59 15.40
N GLY A 171 -3.57 -3.82 15.10
CA GLY A 171 -3.06 -5.13 14.65
C GLY A 171 -3.55 -5.54 13.25
N LEU A 172 -4.04 -4.61 12.44
CA LEU A 172 -4.56 -4.87 11.08
C LEU A 172 -3.45 -4.96 10.02
N ILE A 173 -2.25 -4.45 10.32
CA ILE A 173 -1.09 -4.48 9.43
C ILE A 173 0.22 -4.66 10.19
N HIS A 174 1.22 -5.22 9.52
CA HIS A 174 2.55 -5.42 10.08
C HIS A 174 3.36 -4.12 10.14
N SER A 175 4.07 -3.92 11.26
CA SER A 175 4.88 -2.73 11.52
C SER A 175 6.22 -2.69 10.75
N ASP A 176 6.67 -3.80 10.16
CA ASP A 176 8.07 -4.03 9.76
C ASP A 176 8.71 -3.08 8.73
N SER A 177 7.95 -2.25 8.01
CA SER A 177 8.54 -1.36 6.99
C SER A 177 8.89 0.01 7.56
N ARG A 178 10.19 0.34 7.58
CA ARG A 178 10.66 1.72 7.77
C ARG A 178 10.01 2.61 6.71
N PHE A 179 9.54 3.79 7.11
CA PHE A 179 8.88 4.76 6.23
C PHE A 179 9.90 5.85 5.83
N PRO A 180 10.78 5.62 4.83
CA PRO A 180 11.82 6.59 4.47
C PRO A 180 11.21 7.90 3.96
N ILE A 181 11.96 8.99 4.12
CA ILE A 181 11.64 10.30 3.57
C ILE A 181 11.71 10.19 2.04
N SER A 182 10.74 10.80 1.35
CA SER A 182 10.70 10.76 -0.11
C SER A 182 11.77 11.68 -0.70
N VAL A 183 12.62 11.13 -1.56
CA VAL A 183 13.66 11.89 -2.29
C VAL A 183 13.03 12.97 -3.17
N THR A 184 11.83 12.72 -3.72
CA THR A 184 11.11 13.70 -4.55
C THR A 184 10.73 14.96 -3.75
N LEU A 185 10.37 14.82 -2.47
CA LEU A 185 10.07 15.96 -1.60
C LEU A 185 11.31 16.83 -1.37
N VAL A 186 12.47 16.21 -1.16
CA VAL A 186 13.74 16.93 -0.98
C VAL A 186 14.08 17.72 -2.24
N ILE A 187 13.98 17.09 -3.41
CA ILE A 187 14.21 17.75 -4.69
C ILE A 187 13.22 18.91 -4.90
N ALA A 188 11.94 18.71 -4.60
CA ALA A 188 10.92 19.75 -4.72
C ALA A 188 11.23 20.97 -3.84
N LEU A 189 11.69 20.76 -2.60
CA LEU A 189 12.10 21.84 -1.70
C LEU A 189 13.32 22.59 -2.22
N CYS A 190 14.33 21.88 -2.74
CA CYS A 190 15.50 22.50 -3.37
C CYS A 190 15.10 23.35 -4.58
N LEU A 191 14.22 22.84 -5.45
CA LEU A 191 13.72 23.57 -6.61
C LEU A 191 12.91 24.81 -6.20
N LEU A 192 12.10 24.71 -5.15
CA LEU A 192 11.35 25.84 -4.62
C LEU A 192 12.30 26.92 -4.07
N ALA A 193 13.33 26.53 -3.32
CA ALA A 193 14.35 27.46 -2.82
C ALA A 193 15.09 28.17 -3.96
N LEU A 194 15.47 27.45 -5.01
CA LEU A 194 16.10 28.03 -6.20
C LEU A 194 15.16 29.00 -6.94
N ALA A 195 13.88 28.64 -7.08
CA ALA A 195 12.90 29.51 -7.74
C ALA A 195 12.64 30.80 -6.95
N LEU A 196 12.57 30.71 -5.62
CA LEU A 196 12.44 31.88 -4.74
C LEU A 196 13.70 32.77 -4.81
N ALA A 197 14.89 32.16 -4.77
CA ALA A 197 16.15 32.89 -4.93
C ALA A 197 16.24 33.63 -6.27
N ALA A 198 15.78 33.01 -7.36
CA ALA A 198 15.72 33.63 -8.68
C ALA A 198 14.78 34.84 -8.71
N VAL A 199 13.58 34.73 -8.11
CA VAL A 199 12.65 35.87 -7.99
C VAL A 199 13.25 37.01 -7.18
N LEU A 200 13.88 36.71 -6.05
CA LEU A 200 14.54 37.72 -5.21
C LEU A 200 15.64 38.44 -6.01
N GLY A 201 16.45 37.71 -6.79
CA GLY A 201 17.45 38.33 -7.67
C GLY A 201 16.83 39.33 -8.66
N ILE A 202 15.73 38.94 -9.33
CA ILE A 202 15.02 39.81 -10.29
C ILE A 202 14.40 41.04 -9.62
N VAL A 203 13.84 40.88 -8.41
CA VAL A 203 13.16 41.98 -7.69
C VAL A 203 14.17 42.97 -7.09
N PHE A 204 15.28 42.46 -6.54
CA PHE A 204 16.28 43.28 -5.85
C PHE A 204 17.42 43.76 -6.78
N ASN A 205 17.41 43.42 -8.07
CA ASN A 205 18.52 43.68 -9.00
C ASN A 205 19.87 43.13 -8.47
N ILE A 206 19.81 42.04 -7.70
CA ILE A 206 20.99 41.35 -7.19
C ILE A 206 21.30 40.25 -8.19
N ALA A 207 22.46 40.36 -8.85
CA ALA A 207 23.01 39.30 -9.69
C ALA A 207 23.41 38.11 -8.79
N LEU A 208 22.43 37.30 -8.41
CA LEU A 208 22.67 36.13 -7.56
C LEU A 208 23.42 35.03 -8.34
N LEU A 209 23.34 35.05 -9.67
CA LEU A 209 24.01 34.15 -10.60
C LEU A 209 24.46 34.93 -11.85
N GLY A 210 25.37 35.90 -11.69
CA GLY A 210 26.07 36.58 -12.80
C GLY A 210 25.30 37.71 -13.47
#